data_AF-A0A6L8GM68-F1
#
_entry.id   AF-A0A6L8GM68-F1
#
_cell.length_a   1.000
_cell.length_b   1.000
_cell.length_c   1.000
_cell.angle_alpha   90.00
_cell.angle_beta   90.00
_cell.angle_gamma   90.00
#
_symmetry.space_group_name_H-M   'P 1'
#
loop_
_entity.id
_entity.type
_entity.pdbx_description
1 polymer ?
#
loop_
_entity_poly.entity_id
_entity_poly.type
_entity_poly.pdbx_seq_one_letter_code
_entity_poly.pdbx_strand_id
1 'polypeptide(L)'
;MSIYYINYDLLIYWCMMTHIEEYHENHFFDFFWENPFNSSNVEISNKKNRSGVYFLHGGLHLYRNILGRTYKQTSMGIDILALFGDNHDTGAIPLFISEGTYHHKLQSIYQSDYLSLCFLLL
;
A
#
# COMPACT_ATOMS: atom_id res chain seq x y z
N MET A 1 17.03 -3.63 -0.67
CA MET A 1 16.38 -4.89 -0.25
C MET A 1 14.89 -4.74 -0.51
N SER A 2 14.19 -5.80 -0.92
CA SER A 2 12.74 -5.76 -1.14
C SER A 2 12.03 -6.71 -0.17
N ILE A 3 10.92 -6.26 0.41
CA ILE A 3 10.05 -7.02 1.31
C ILE A 3 8.69 -7.11 0.64
N TYR A 4 8.25 -8.34 0.36
CA TYR A 4 6.98 -8.60 -0.28
C TYR A 4 5.98 -9.07 0.79
N TYR A 5 4.94 -8.27 0.99
CA TYR A 5 3.88 -8.54 1.95
C TYR A 5 2.62 -9.02 1.22
N ILE A 6 2.13 -10.19 1.62
CA ILE A 6 1.00 -10.86 0.97
C ILE A 6 -0.23 -10.98 1.89
N ASN A 7 -0.12 -10.56 3.14
CA ASN A 7 -1.25 -10.49 4.05
C ASN A 7 -1.94 -9.12 3.92
N TYR A 8 -3.20 -9.07 4.32
CA TYR A 8 -4.04 -7.87 4.21
C TYR A 8 -4.06 -7.03 5.49
N ASP A 9 -3.57 -7.59 6.60
CA ASP A 9 -3.61 -6.95 7.91
C ASP A 9 -2.77 -5.65 7.98
N LEU A 10 -2.85 -4.98 9.14
CA LEU A 10 -2.11 -3.76 9.43
C LEU A 10 -0.78 -4.01 10.15
N LEU A 11 -0.35 -5.25 10.35
CA LEU A 11 0.76 -5.57 11.25
C LEU A 11 2.09 -4.96 10.76
N ILE A 12 2.42 -5.15 9.49
CA ILE A 12 3.66 -4.57 8.93
C ILE A 12 3.57 -3.05 8.87
N TYR A 13 2.39 -2.51 8.57
CA TYR A 13 2.14 -1.08 8.52
C TYR A 13 2.34 -0.43 9.91
N TRP A 14 1.75 -1.01 10.96
CA TRP A 14 1.95 -0.57 12.34
C TRP A 14 3.40 -0.68 12.77
N CYS A 15 4.07 -1.80 12.46
CA CYS A 15 5.49 -1.98 12.76
C CYS A 15 6.35 -0.86 12.15
N MET A 16 6.10 -0.50 10.89
CA MET A 16 6.79 0.59 10.21
C MET A 16 6.53 1.94 10.88
N MET A 17 5.28 2.23 11.27
CA MET A 17 4.94 3.46 11.98
C MET A 17 5.61 3.54 13.35
N THR A 18 5.49 2.49 14.16
CA THR A 18 6.10 2.43 15.50
C THR A 18 7.61 2.58 15.43
N HIS A 19 8.27 1.97 14.45
CA HIS A 19 9.72 2.12 14.28
C HIS A 19 10.14 3.58 14.01
N ILE A 20 9.37 4.30 13.19
CA ILE A 20 9.65 5.71 12.90
C ILE A 20 9.45 6.56 14.16
N GLU A 21 8.43 6.27 14.97
CA GLU A 21 8.17 6.99 16.22
C GLU A 21 9.26 6.75 17.28
N GLU A 22 9.69 5.49 17.45
CA GLU A 22 10.65 5.11 18.50
C GLU A 22 12.10 5.46 18.14
N TYR A 23 12.50 5.26 16.88
CA TYR A 23 13.90 5.38 16.45
C TYR A 23 14.18 6.62 15.61
N HIS A 24 13.16 7.39 15.21
CA HIS A 24 13.27 8.54 14.30
C HIS A 24 14.01 8.26 12.98
N GLU A 25 14.13 6.99 12.62
CA GLU A 25 14.80 6.51 11.42
C GLU A 25 13.83 5.70 10.58
N ASN A 26 13.83 5.96 9.27
CA ASN A 26 13.03 5.19 8.33
C ASN A 26 13.92 4.23 7.52
N HIS A 27 13.82 2.94 7.82
CA HIS A 27 14.45 1.85 7.08
C HIS A 27 13.51 1.15 6.11
N PHE A 28 12.20 1.36 6.23
CA PHE A 28 11.16 0.63 5.49
C PHE A 28 10.24 1.61 4.76
N PHE A 29 10.15 1.47 3.44
CA PHE A 29 9.45 2.43 2.59
C PHE A 29 8.30 1.76 1.87
N ASP A 30 7.08 2.27 2.04
CA ASP A 30 5.86 1.75 1.42
C ASP A 30 5.48 2.44 0.10
N PHE A 31 6.28 3.42 -0.34
CA PHE A 31 6.07 4.22 -1.56
C PHE A 31 4.86 5.17 -1.53
N PHE A 32 4.17 5.30 -0.39
CA PHE A 32 3.04 6.21 -0.20
C PHE A 32 3.46 7.47 0.58
N TRP A 33 4.48 8.17 0.08
CA TRP A 33 4.85 9.53 0.53
C TRP A 33 4.06 10.62 -0.21
N GLU A 34 3.50 10.27 -1.37
CA GLU A 34 2.43 11.01 -2.06
C GLU A 34 1.11 10.23 -1.92
N ASN A 35 0.00 10.96 -1.86
CA ASN A 35 -1.34 10.39 -1.76
C ASN A 35 -2.30 11.22 -2.65
N PRO A 36 -2.70 10.75 -3.85
CA PRO A 36 -2.52 9.39 -4.38
C PRO A 36 -1.07 9.00 -4.64
N PHE A 37 -0.86 7.68 -4.70
CA PHE A 37 0.38 7.05 -5.10
C PHE A 37 0.91 7.61 -6.44
N ASN A 38 2.21 7.84 -6.51
CA ASN A 38 2.89 8.35 -7.69
C ASN A 38 3.90 7.33 -8.22
N SER A 39 3.53 6.61 -9.28
CA SER A 39 4.37 5.59 -9.90
C SER A 39 5.69 6.12 -10.48
N SER A 40 5.78 7.42 -10.74
CA SER A 40 7.01 8.06 -11.26
C SER A 40 8.00 8.42 -10.15
N ASN A 41 7.57 8.37 -8.89
CA ASN A 41 8.38 8.69 -7.72
C ASN A 41 8.40 7.47 -6.80
N VAL A 42 9.27 6.51 -7.11
CA VAL A 42 9.40 5.23 -6.37
C VAL A 42 10.84 4.93 -5.98
N GLU A 43 11.73 5.90 -6.14
CA GLU A 43 13.15 5.73 -5.85
C GLU A 43 13.40 5.78 -4.34
N ILE A 44 13.76 4.64 -3.75
CA ILE A 44 14.28 4.59 -2.39
C ILE A 44 15.76 4.95 -2.47
N SER A 45 16.05 6.25 -2.42
CA SER A 45 17.39 6.87 -2.55
C SER A 45 18.53 6.00 -2.00
N ASN A 46 19.64 5.88 -2.76
CA ASN A 46 20.90 5.12 -2.58
C ASN A 46 21.58 5.12 -1.17
N LYS A 47 20.86 4.84 -0.08
CA LYS A 47 21.41 4.74 1.27
C LYS A 47 21.39 3.27 1.73
N LYS A 48 22.53 2.83 2.27
CA LYS A 48 22.67 1.53 2.97
C LYS A 48 21.51 1.34 3.94
N ASN A 49 21.04 0.10 4.09
CA ASN A 49 20.02 -0.31 5.07
C ASN A 49 18.61 0.29 4.85
N ARG A 50 18.16 0.40 3.60
CA ARG A 50 16.77 0.74 3.25
C ARG A 50 16.09 -0.38 2.47
N SER A 51 14.83 -0.65 2.80
CA SER A 51 14.02 -1.72 2.23
C SER A 51 12.69 -1.19 1.71
N GLY A 52 12.32 -1.56 0.49
CA GLY A 52 10.98 -1.29 -0.04
C GLY A 52 10.00 -2.36 0.42
N VAL A 53 8.86 -1.95 0.94
CA VAL A 53 7.76 -2.83 1.36
C VAL A 53 6.66 -2.75 0.32
N TYR A 54 6.38 -3.90 -0.30
CA TYR A 54 5.41 -4.03 -1.38
C TYR A 54 4.21 -4.86 -0.91
N PHE A 55 3.03 -4.25 -0.89
CA PHE A 55 1.77 -4.85 -0.50
C PHE A 55 1.12 -5.55 -1.70
N LEU A 56 1.62 -6.75 -2.05
CA LEU A 56 1.30 -7.42 -3.31
C LEU A 56 -0.16 -7.86 -3.44
N HIS A 57 -0.85 -8.10 -2.32
CA HIS A 57 -2.28 -8.39 -2.31
C HIS A 57 -3.13 -7.18 -1.91
N GLY A 58 -2.52 -6.01 -1.78
CA GLY A 58 -3.11 -4.83 -1.16
C GLY A 58 -3.01 -4.88 0.37
N GLY A 59 -3.91 -4.18 1.05
CA GLY A 59 -3.91 -4.07 2.51
C GLY A 59 -5.08 -3.25 3.01
N LEU A 60 -5.48 -3.43 4.27
CA LEU A 60 -6.65 -2.75 4.86
C LEU A 60 -6.56 -1.21 4.85
N HIS A 61 -5.35 -0.67 4.81
CA HIS A 61 -5.06 0.77 4.73
C HIS A 61 -4.91 1.27 3.28
N LEU A 62 -5.05 0.42 2.26
CA LEU A 62 -4.91 0.79 0.86
C LEU A 62 -6.26 0.79 0.17
N TYR A 63 -6.53 1.84 -0.59
CA TYR A 63 -7.78 2.04 -1.31
C TYR A 63 -7.50 2.43 -2.75
N ARG A 64 -8.49 2.20 -3.62
CA ARG A 64 -8.41 2.55 -5.03
C ARG A 64 -9.69 3.23 -5.48
N ASN A 65 -9.57 4.32 -6.22
CA ASN A 65 -10.71 5.00 -6.82
C ASN A 65 -11.10 4.41 -8.19
N ILE A 66 -12.19 4.92 -8.77
CA ILE A 66 -12.69 4.50 -10.09
C ILE A 66 -11.71 4.76 -11.26
N LEU A 67 -10.73 5.66 -11.07
CA LEU A 67 -9.70 5.97 -12.06
C LEU A 67 -8.45 5.07 -11.92
N GLY A 68 -8.48 4.10 -11.00
CA GLY A 68 -7.36 3.20 -10.74
C GLY A 68 -6.23 3.81 -9.90
N ARG A 69 -6.43 5.02 -9.36
CA ARG A 69 -5.46 5.66 -8.46
C ARG A 69 -5.52 5.03 -7.09
N THR A 70 -4.34 4.68 -6.56
CA THR A 70 -4.22 4.04 -5.24
C THR A 70 -3.89 5.08 -4.17
N TYR A 71 -4.50 4.94 -3.00
CA TYR A 71 -4.37 5.85 -1.87
C TYR A 71 -4.04 5.05 -0.62
N LYS A 72 -3.24 5.66 0.26
CA LYS A 72 -3.01 5.17 1.62
C LYS A 72 -3.93 5.93 2.57
N GLN A 73 -4.82 5.20 3.22
CA GLN A 73 -5.60 5.69 4.35
C GLN A 73 -4.69 5.81 5.57
N THR A 74 -4.68 6.97 6.20
CA THR A 74 -3.95 7.22 7.45
C THR A 74 -4.93 7.45 8.60
N SER A 75 -4.48 7.23 9.83
CA SER A 75 -5.28 7.55 11.02
C SER A 75 -5.43 9.08 11.13
N MET A 76 -6.66 9.58 11.00
CA MET A 76 -6.99 10.99 11.28
C MET A 76 -7.42 11.17 12.75
N GLY A 77 -6.66 10.57 13.68
CA GLY A 77 -7.04 10.48 15.10
C GLY A 77 -8.09 9.42 15.42
N ILE A 78 -8.47 8.60 14.43
CA ILE A 78 -9.37 7.45 14.55
C ILE A 78 -8.59 6.20 14.12
N ASP A 79 -8.86 5.06 14.77
CA ASP A 79 -8.30 3.76 14.39
C ASP A 79 -8.63 3.45 12.92
N ILE A 80 -7.62 3.06 12.14
CA ILE A 80 -7.77 2.70 10.72
C ILE A 80 -8.74 1.52 10.56
N LEU A 81 -8.80 0.60 11.53
CA LEU A 81 -9.78 -0.48 11.51
C LEU A 81 -11.22 0.05 11.67
N ALA A 82 -11.42 1.13 12.42
CA ALA A 82 -12.72 1.77 12.54
C ALA A 82 -13.12 2.55 11.28
N LEU A 83 -12.14 2.98 10.48
CA LEU A 83 -12.36 3.60 9.18
C LEU A 83 -12.62 2.57 8.07
N PHE A 84 -12.39 1.28 8.33
CA PHE A 84 -12.57 0.24 7.32
C PHE A 84 -14.05 0.05 7.00
N GLY A 85 -14.40 0.21 5.72
CA GLY A 85 -15.78 0.11 5.24
C GLY A 85 -16.59 1.40 5.38
N ASP A 86 -16.05 2.43 6.04
CA ASP A 86 -16.64 3.78 6.07
C ASP A 86 -16.19 4.54 4.81
N ASN A 87 -16.73 4.13 3.67
CA ASN A 87 -16.42 4.73 2.37
C ASN A 87 -17.14 6.10 2.27
N HIS A 88 -16.57 7.13 2.88
CA HIS A 88 -16.99 8.51 2.69
C HIS A 88 -16.95 8.88 1.20
N ASP A 89 -18.13 9.01 0.55
CA ASP A 89 -18.52 9.75 -0.68
C ASP A 89 -17.60 9.76 -1.93
N THR A 90 -16.47 9.05 -1.93
CA THR A 90 -15.43 9.15 -2.97
C THR A 90 -15.49 8.02 -3.99
N GLY A 91 -16.29 6.98 -3.73
CA GLY A 91 -16.33 5.76 -4.55
C GLY A 91 -15.03 4.95 -4.51
N ALA A 92 -14.13 5.26 -3.58
CA ALA A 92 -12.93 4.46 -3.35
C ALA A 92 -13.31 3.12 -2.69
N ILE A 93 -12.67 2.05 -3.13
CA ILE A 93 -12.86 0.70 -2.59
C ILE A 93 -11.55 0.18 -1.99
N PRO A 94 -11.60 -0.70 -0.99
CA PRO A 94 -10.41 -1.36 -0.47
C PRO A 94 -9.61 -2.04 -1.60
N LEU A 95 -8.30 -1.82 -1.60
CA LEU A 95 -7.39 -2.49 -2.52
C LEU A 95 -7.07 -3.87 -1.95
N PHE A 96 -7.65 -4.90 -2.55
CA PHE A 96 -7.52 -6.29 -2.13
C PHE A 96 -7.54 -7.21 -3.36
N ILE A 97 -6.61 -8.16 -3.44
CA ILE A 97 -6.63 -9.24 -4.43
C ILE A 97 -7.16 -10.50 -3.76
N SER A 98 -8.38 -10.93 -4.09
CA SER A 98 -8.93 -12.18 -3.56
C SER A 98 -8.21 -13.44 -4.08
N GLU A 99 -8.45 -14.56 -3.42
CA GLU A 99 -8.23 -15.86 -4.02
C GLU A 99 -9.14 -16.04 -5.25
N GLY A 100 -8.65 -16.76 -6.26
CA GLY A 100 -9.30 -16.88 -7.55
C GLY A 100 -8.34 -17.32 -8.65
N THR A 101 -8.82 -17.35 -9.88
CA THR A 101 -8.00 -17.68 -11.05
C THR A 101 -6.93 -16.61 -11.28
N TYR A 102 -5.85 -16.98 -11.98
CA TYR A 102 -4.82 -16.01 -12.35
C TYR A 102 -5.39 -14.85 -13.20
N HIS A 103 -6.41 -15.11 -14.02
CA HIS A 103 -7.11 -14.08 -14.79
C HIS A 103 -7.76 -13.02 -13.89
N HIS A 104 -8.46 -13.43 -12.83
CA HIS A 104 -9.05 -12.49 -11.88
C HIS A 104 -7.98 -11.68 -11.15
N LYS A 105 -6.87 -12.32 -10.76
CA LYS A 105 -5.74 -11.62 -10.13
C LYS A 105 -5.12 -10.57 -11.05
N LEU A 106 -4.87 -10.90 -12.32
CA LEU A 106 -4.35 -9.96 -13.32
C LEU A 106 -5.30 -8.78 -13.54
N GLN A 107 -6.61 -9.03 -13.60
CA GLN A 107 -7.61 -7.97 -13.72
C GLN A 107 -7.55 -7.02 -12.53
N SER A 108 -7.44 -7.53 -11.29
CA SER A 108 -7.30 -6.70 -10.09
C SER A 108 -6.01 -5.88 -10.10
N ILE A 109 -4.89 -6.47 -10.53
CA ILE A 109 -3.57 -5.83 -10.66
C ILE A 109 -3.65 -4.66 -11.64
N TYR A 110 -4.13 -4.89 -12.87
CA TYR A 110 -4.15 -3.88 -13.93
C TYR A 110 -5.12 -2.72 -13.68
N GLN A 111 -6.04 -2.89 -12.74
CA GLN A 111 -6.94 -1.82 -12.34
C GLN A 111 -6.30 -0.86 -11.32
N SER A 112 -5.16 -1.19 -10.69
CA SER A 112 -4.46 -0.33 -9.71
C SER A 112 -3.12 0.12 -10.25
N ASP A 113 -2.83 1.42 -10.20
CA ASP A 113 -1.51 1.98 -10.53
C ASP A 113 -0.39 1.41 -9.65
N TYR A 114 -0.65 1.24 -8.35
CA TYR A 114 0.29 0.64 -7.40
C TYR A 114 0.57 -0.84 -7.68
N LEU A 115 -0.48 -1.67 -7.83
CA LEU A 115 -0.28 -3.10 -8.09
C LEU A 115 0.34 -3.33 -9.47
N SER A 116 -0.03 -2.52 -10.47
CA SER A 116 0.58 -2.58 -11.80
C SER A 116 2.08 -2.29 -11.73
N LEU A 117 2.49 -1.30 -10.93
CA LEU A 117 3.91 -1.05 -10.69
C LEU A 117 4.59 -2.22 -9.95
N CYS A 118 3.98 -2.73 -8.88
CA CYS A 118 4.53 -3.86 -8.13
C CYS A 118 4.77 -5.07 -9.03
N PHE A 119 3.84 -5.34 -9.96
CA PHE A 119 3.96 -6.40 -10.95
C PHE A 119 5.09 -6.17 -11.96
N LEU A 120 5.37 -4.91 -12.33
CA LEU A 120 6.46 -4.56 -13.26
C LEU A 120 7.85 -4.64 -12.61
N LEU A 121 7.93 -4.40 -11.30
CA LEU A 121 9.18 -4.38 -10.52
C LEU A 121 9.58 -5.77 -9.97
N LEU A 122 8.73 -6.77 -10.13
CA LEU A 122 8.95 -8.17 -9.79
C LEU A 122 9.56 -8.95 -10.95
#